data_AF-A0A943LP40-F1
#
_entry.id   AF-A0A943LP40-F1
#
_cell.length_a   1.000
_cell.length_b   1.000
_cell.length_c   1.000
_cell.angle_alpha   90.00
_cell.angle_beta   90.00
_cell.angle_gamma   90.00
#
_symmetry.space_group_name_H-M   'P 1'
#
loop_
_entity.id
_entity.type
_entity.pdbx_description
1 polymer ?
#
loop_
_entity_poly.entity_id
_entity_poly.type
_entity_poly.pdbx_seq_one_letter_code
_entity_poly.pdbx_strand_id
1 'polypeptide(L)'
;MDKKDILKETKKYVKDKLINEGSGHDWFHIERVYNTSKAIYEKEGGDIFIVEMCALLHDVGDWKFSNDNKTETGEIKDLLENLQVEKSDRDKIINIIKKISFKGGIVDSAQECIEGKIVQDADRLDAIGAIGIARTFTYGGYKNNPIYDPDIGINNYNSLEEVKNKKSTTINHFYEKLLKLKDKMNTTEGKRIAEERHKFMENYLNEFFLEWNFAKDK
;
A
#
# COMPACT_ATOMS: atom_id res chain seq x y z
N MET A 1 -4.74 -28.14 -8.61
CA MET A 1 -3.48 -27.64 -9.23
C MET A 1 -2.39 -27.58 -8.16
N ASP A 2 -1.11 -27.64 -8.52
CA ASP A 2 -0.04 -27.37 -7.54
C ASP A 2 -0.04 -25.88 -7.15
N LYS A 3 0.43 -25.56 -5.94
CA LYS A 3 0.50 -24.19 -5.41
C LYS A 3 1.30 -23.26 -6.33
N LYS A 4 2.35 -23.77 -7.00
CA LYS A 4 3.15 -22.99 -7.95
C LYS A 4 2.36 -22.60 -9.21
N ASP A 5 1.54 -23.51 -9.73
CA ASP A 5 0.71 -23.23 -10.91
C ASP A 5 -0.39 -22.22 -10.57
N ILE A 6 -1.00 -22.36 -9.39
CA ILE A 6 -1.99 -21.40 -8.88
C ILE A 6 -1.38 -20.00 -8.80
N LEU A 7 -0.18 -19.87 -8.24
CA LEU A 7 0.51 -18.58 -8.16
C LEU A 7 0.83 -18.00 -9.55
N LYS A 8 1.23 -18.83 -10.50
CA LYS A 8 1.54 -18.40 -11.87
C LYS A 8 0.30 -17.87 -12.59
N GLU A 9 -0.82 -18.60 -12.52
CA GLU A 9 -2.09 -18.16 -13.12
C GLU A 9 -2.63 -16.91 -12.42
N THR A 10 -2.54 -16.83 -11.08
CA THR A 10 -2.89 -15.63 -10.32
C THR A 10 -2.05 -14.43 -10.77
N LYS A 11 -0.73 -14.60 -10.88
CA LYS A 11 0.20 -13.55 -11.31
C LYS A 11 -0.18 -13.01 -12.70
N LYS A 12 -0.49 -13.93 -13.63
CA LYS A 12 -0.92 -13.58 -14.99
C LYS A 12 -2.23 -12.80 -14.98
N TYR A 13 -3.24 -13.30 -14.27
CA TYR A 13 -4.54 -12.66 -14.15
C TYR A 13 -4.42 -11.22 -13.61
N VAL A 14 -3.67 -11.02 -12.52
CA VAL A 14 -3.49 -9.69 -11.92
C VAL A 14 -2.74 -8.75 -12.84
N LYS A 15 -1.69 -9.25 -13.52
CA LYS A 15 -0.96 -8.48 -14.51
C LYS A 15 -1.86 -8.02 -15.64
N ASP A 16 -2.61 -8.93 -16.25
CA ASP A 16 -3.48 -8.61 -17.38
C ASP A 16 -4.55 -7.57 -16.99
N LYS A 17 -5.01 -7.60 -15.73
CA LYS A 17 -5.98 -6.64 -15.19
C LYS A 17 -5.38 -5.25 -14.91
N LEU A 18 -4.15 -5.17 -14.40
CA LEU A 18 -3.58 -3.92 -13.84
C LEU A 18 -2.42 -3.33 -14.65
N ILE A 19 -1.97 -3.95 -15.75
CA ILE A 19 -0.79 -3.49 -16.51
C ILE A 19 -0.97 -2.11 -17.16
N ASN A 20 -2.20 -1.71 -17.48
CA ASN A 20 -2.51 -0.43 -18.12
C ASN A 20 -3.12 0.59 -17.14
N GLU A 21 -3.04 0.34 -15.84
CA GLU A 21 -3.50 1.24 -14.80
C GLU A 21 -2.49 2.38 -14.59
N GLY A 22 -2.95 3.62 -14.39
CA GLY A 22 -2.09 4.80 -14.36
C GLY A 22 -2.08 5.59 -13.06
N SER A 23 -2.85 5.20 -12.04
CA SER A 23 -2.97 5.91 -10.76
C SER A 23 -1.85 5.57 -9.77
N GLY A 24 -0.94 4.66 -10.14
CA GLY A 24 0.13 4.17 -9.29
C GLY A 24 -0.25 2.95 -8.46
N HIS A 25 -1.35 2.27 -8.81
CA HIS A 25 -1.77 0.95 -8.31
C HIS A 25 -1.69 -0.10 -9.42
N ASP A 26 -0.71 0.07 -10.31
CA ASP A 26 -0.48 -0.76 -11.47
C ASP A 26 0.14 -2.12 -11.10
N TRP A 27 0.32 -2.95 -12.13
CA TRP A 27 1.04 -4.22 -12.00
C TRP A 27 2.39 -4.07 -11.28
N PHE A 28 3.11 -2.97 -11.49
CA PHE A 28 4.44 -2.78 -10.91
C PHE A 28 4.39 -2.49 -9.41
N HIS A 29 3.34 -1.81 -8.92
CA HIS A 29 3.06 -1.72 -7.49
C HIS A 29 2.87 -3.12 -6.89
N ILE A 30 1.99 -3.93 -7.48
CA ILE A 30 1.74 -5.30 -7.01
C ILE A 30 3.02 -6.13 -7.01
N GLU A 31 3.83 -6.04 -8.07
CA GLU A 31 5.07 -6.79 -8.18
C GLU A 31 6.09 -6.39 -7.11
N ARG A 32 6.20 -5.09 -6.78
CA ARG A 32 7.08 -4.62 -5.69
C ARG A 32 6.59 -5.09 -4.32
N VAL A 33 5.28 -5.02 -4.05
CA VAL A 33 4.69 -5.53 -2.80
C VAL A 33 4.88 -7.04 -2.68
N TYR A 34 4.66 -7.79 -3.75
CA TYR A 34 4.92 -9.23 -3.82
C TYR A 34 6.39 -9.55 -3.50
N ASN A 35 7.34 -8.91 -4.17
CA ASN A 35 8.77 -9.16 -3.94
C ASN A 35 9.21 -8.74 -2.52
N THR A 36 8.68 -7.62 -2.01
CA THR A 36 8.98 -7.16 -0.65
C THR A 36 8.40 -8.11 0.39
N SER A 37 7.18 -8.62 0.17
CA SER A 37 6.54 -9.61 1.05
C SER A 37 7.38 -10.88 1.17
N LYS A 38 7.97 -11.34 0.06
CA LYS A 38 8.89 -12.50 0.06
C LYS A 38 10.18 -12.24 0.83
N ALA A 39 10.77 -11.06 0.65
CA ALA A 39 11.99 -10.69 1.38
C ALA A 39 11.74 -10.62 2.91
N ILE A 40 10.60 -10.09 3.34
CA ILE A 40 10.21 -10.07 4.75
C ILE A 40 9.92 -11.50 5.24
N TYR A 41 9.20 -12.30 4.45
CA TYR A 41 8.92 -13.70 4.76
C TYR A 41 10.19 -14.51 5.05
N GLU A 42 11.28 -14.31 4.30
CA GLU A 42 12.55 -15.01 4.53
C GLU A 42 13.13 -14.78 5.94
N LYS A 43 12.74 -13.69 6.61
CA LYS A 43 13.17 -13.35 7.98
C LYS A 43 12.14 -13.71 9.05
N GLU A 44 10.85 -13.67 8.71
CA GLU A 44 9.74 -13.77 9.66
C GLU A 44 9.00 -15.11 9.62
N GLY A 45 9.09 -15.85 8.50
CA GLY A 45 8.43 -17.14 8.30
C GLY A 45 6.92 -17.06 8.01
N GLY A 46 6.20 -18.16 8.26
CA GLY A 46 4.77 -18.33 7.98
C GLY A 46 4.48 -19.26 6.79
N ASP A 47 3.26 -19.21 6.26
CA ASP A 47 2.91 -19.88 5.01
C ASP A 47 3.19 -18.98 3.79
N ILE A 48 4.25 -19.30 3.04
CA ILE A 48 4.66 -18.54 1.85
C ILE A 48 3.55 -18.46 0.79
N PHE A 49 2.76 -19.51 0.62
CA PHE A 49 1.71 -19.52 -0.40
C PHE A 49 0.63 -18.50 -0.04
N ILE A 50 0.26 -18.41 1.24
CA ILE A 50 -0.71 -17.41 1.71
C ILE A 50 -0.14 -16.00 1.57
N VAL A 51 1.13 -15.77 1.94
CA VAL A 51 1.80 -14.47 1.77
C VAL A 51 1.78 -14.03 0.31
N GLU A 52 2.22 -14.91 -0.59
CA GLU A 52 2.33 -14.63 -2.02
C GLU A 52 0.95 -14.37 -2.66
N MET A 53 -0.06 -15.18 -2.33
CA MET A 53 -1.42 -14.98 -2.82
C MET A 53 -2.05 -13.68 -2.31
N CYS A 54 -1.88 -13.36 -1.02
CA CYS A 54 -2.39 -12.12 -0.45
C CYS A 54 -1.70 -10.90 -1.08
N ALA A 55 -0.39 -10.93 -1.27
CA ALA A 55 0.34 -9.84 -1.91
C ALA A 55 -0.06 -9.63 -3.38
N LEU A 56 -0.35 -10.68 -4.14
CA LEU A 56 -0.85 -10.53 -5.51
C LEU A 56 -2.28 -9.97 -5.58
N LEU A 57 -3.12 -10.28 -4.60
CA LEU A 57 -4.56 -10.01 -4.67
C LEU A 57 -5.03 -8.80 -3.86
N HIS A 58 -4.18 -8.18 -3.04
CA HIS A 58 -4.60 -7.16 -2.06
C HIS A 58 -5.33 -5.96 -2.67
N ASP A 59 -4.97 -5.53 -3.88
CA ASP A 59 -5.52 -4.36 -4.56
C ASP A 59 -6.51 -4.71 -5.71
N VAL A 60 -6.71 -6.01 -6.00
CA VAL A 60 -7.56 -6.48 -7.11
C VAL A 60 -9.04 -6.16 -6.91
N GLY A 61 -9.47 -6.13 -5.64
CA GLY A 61 -10.85 -5.88 -5.24
C GLY A 61 -11.18 -4.42 -4.95
N ASP A 62 -10.22 -3.49 -5.03
CA ASP A 62 -10.49 -2.09 -4.68
C ASP A 62 -11.60 -1.55 -5.61
N TRP A 63 -12.62 -0.94 -5.01
CA TRP A 63 -13.85 -0.47 -5.68
C TRP A 63 -13.58 0.49 -6.84
N LYS A 64 -12.38 1.06 -6.91
CA LYS A 64 -11.89 1.89 -8.00
C LYS A 64 -11.81 1.15 -9.34
N PHE A 65 -11.74 -0.18 -9.31
CA PHE A 65 -11.55 -1.03 -10.50
C PHE A 65 -12.74 -1.93 -10.82
N SER A 66 -13.77 -1.95 -9.96
CA SER A 66 -14.97 -2.77 -10.17
C SER A 66 -16.07 -1.94 -10.81
N ASN A 67 -16.25 -2.08 -12.13
CA ASN A 67 -17.43 -1.60 -12.85
C ASN A 67 -18.69 -2.44 -12.52
N ASP A 68 -18.51 -3.60 -11.90
CA ASP A 68 -19.58 -4.52 -11.53
C ASP A 68 -19.91 -4.40 -10.04
N ASN A 69 -21.21 -4.48 -9.72
CA ASN A 69 -21.81 -4.47 -8.36
C ASN A 69 -21.32 -5.59 -7.41
N LYS A 70 -20.19 -6.25 -7.70
CA LYS A 70 -19.57 -7.25 -6.84
C LYS A 70 -18.79 -6.55 -5.73
N THR A 71 -18.93 -7.07 -4.51
CA THR A 71 -18.14 -6.62 -3.35
C THR A 71 -16.64 -6.86 -3.60
N GLU A 72 -15.77 -6.04 -2.99
CA GLU A 72 -14.29 -6.11 -3.02
C GLU A 72 -13.74 -7.55 -2.89
N THR A 73 -14.40 -8.43 -2.12
CA THR A 73 -13.97 -9.83 -1.92
C THR A 73 -14.69 -10.87 -2.76
N GLY A 74 -15.71 -10.50 -3.53
CA GLY A 74 -16.49 -11.43 -4.35
C GLY A 74 -15.69 -11.96 -5.54
N GLU A 75 -15.02 -11.06 -6.27
CA GLU A 75 -14.18 -11.43 -7.41
C GLU A 75 -12.98 -12.29 -6.99
N ILE A 76 -12.32 -11.94 -5.88
CA ILE A 76 -11.22 -12.73 -5.33
C ILE A 76 -11.70 -14.13 -4.96
N LYS A 77 -12.89 -14.25 -4.34
CA LYS A 77 -13.46 -15.55 -3.99
C LYS A 77 -13.71 -16.41 -5.22
N ASP A 78 -14.34 -15.86 -6.25
CA ASP A 78 -14.62 -16.56 -7.52
C ASP A 78 -13.32 -17.06 -8.17
N LEU A 79 -12.27 -16.22 -8.20
CA LEU A 79 -10.95 -16.61 -8.72
C LEU A 79 -10.35 -17.78 -7.94
N LEU A 80 -10.35 -17.70 -6.60
CA LEU A 80 -9.77 -18.75 -5.75
C LEU A 80 -10.54 -20.07 -5.85
N GLU A 81 -11.87 -20.02 -6.01
CA GLU A 81 -12.70 -21.21 -6.26
C GLU A 81 -12.40 -21.84 -7.63
N ASN A 82 -12.27 -21.02 -8.68
CA ASN A 82 -11.92 -21.48 -10.03
C ASN A 82 -10.52 -22.10 -10.10
N LEU A 83 -9.56 -21.57 -9.35
CA LEU A 83 -8.21 -22.13 -9.23
C LEU A 83 -8.13 -23.35 -8.29
N GLN A 84 -9.27 -23.78 -7.74
CA GLN A 84 -9.37 -24.92 -6.83
C GLN A 84 -8.49 -24.77 -5.58
N VAL A 85 -8.39 -23.56 -5.04
CA VAL A 85 -7.71 -23.31 -3.76
C VAL A 85 -8.55 -23.90 -2.63
N GLU A 86 -7.88 -24.64 -1.73
CA GLU A 86 -8.50 -25.23 -0.56
C GLU A 86 -9.29 -24.20 0.24
N LYS A 87 -10.46 -24.63 0.77
CA LYS A 87 -11.39 -23.71 1.43
C LYS A 87 -10.74 -22.98 2.61
N SER A 88 -9.91 -23.68 3.39
CA SER A 88 -9.18 -23.10 4.53
C SER A 88 -8.23 -21.98 4.09
N ASP A 89 -7.47 -22.19 3.02
CA ASP A 89 -6.50 -21.23 2.48
C ASP A 89 -7.25 -20.03 1.87
N ARG A 90 -8.33 -20.29 1.14
CA ARG A 90 -9.20 -19.25 0.56
C ARG A 90 -9.79 -18.34 1.63
N ASP A 91 -10.36 -18.91 2.69
CA ASP A 91 -10.97 -18.14 3.78
C ASP A 91 -9.91 -17.29 4.51
N LYS A 92 -8.69 -17.84 4.70
CA LYS A 92 -7.55 -17.12 5.29
C LYS A 92 -7.11 -15.94 4.40
N ILE A 93 -6.95 -16.16 3.09
CA ILE A 93 -6.55 -15.13 2.12
C ILE A 93 -7.57 -13.97 2.11
N ILE A 94 -8.86 -14.30 2.02
CA ILE A 94 -9.94 -13.29 2.00
C ILE A 94 -9.94 -12.46 3.29
N ASN A 95 -9.74 -13.10 4.45
CA ASN A 95 -9.71 -12.40 5.73
C ASN A 95 -8.52 -11.42 5.82
N ILE A 96 -7.34 -11.84 5.36
CA ILE A 96 -6.14 -10.99 5.34
C ILE A 96 -6.37 -9.77 4.45
N ILE A 97 -6.82 -9.98 3.21
CA ILE A 97 -7.02 -8.90 2.21
C ILE A 97 -8.00 -7.85 2.71
N LYS A 98 -9.12 -8.26 3.33
CA LYS A 98 -10.10 -7.33 3.92
C LYS A 98 -9.51 -6.35 4.93
N LYS A 99 -8.43 -6.75 5.62
CA LYS A 99 -7.76 -5.97 6.65
C LYS A 99 -6.48 -5.28 6.15
N ILE A 100 -6.05 -5.50 4.90
CA ILE A 100 -4.88 -4.83 4.31
C ILE A 100 -5.23 -3.41 3.89
N SER A 101 -6.35 -3.21 3.17
CA SER A 101 -6.79 -1.90 2.66
C SER A 101 -6.82 -0.82 3.76
N PHE A 102 -5.77 0.01 3.79
CA PHE A 102 -5.61 1.06 4.80
C PHE A 102 -6.57 2.22 4.51
N LYS A 103 -7.80 2.13 5.03
CA LYS A 103 -8.81 3.21 5.01
C LYS A 103 -8.47 4.27 6.05
N GLY A 104 -7.34 4.98 5.84
CA GLY A 104 -6.98 6.19 6.58
C GLY A 104 -6.62 6.01 8.06
N GLY A 105 -6.40 4.78 8.55
CA GLY A 105 -6.03 4.52 9.94
C GLY A 105 -7.13 4.74 10.97
N ILE A 106 -8.37 4.92 10.51
CA ILE A 106 -9.57 5.14 11.34
C ILE A 106 -10.32 3.82 11.59
N VAL A 107 -10.10 2.83 10.73
CA VAL A 107 -10.63 1.48 10.88
C VAL A 107 -9.53 0.59 11.43
N ASP A 108 -9.86 -0.28 12.39
CA ASP A 108 -8.94 -1.30 12.88
C ASP A 108 -8.47 -2.17 11.71
N SER A 109 -7.17 -2.12 11.47
CA SER A 109 -6.48 -2.85 10.40
C SER A 109 -5.43 -3.78 10.97
N ALA A 110 -5.50 -4.09 12.27
CA ALA A 110 -4.58 -5.00 12.92
C ALA A 110 -4.66 -6.39 12.29
N GLN A 111 -3.49 -6.89 11.89
CA GLN A 111 -3.34 -8.24 11.35
C GLN A 111 -3.09 -9.21 12.49
N GLU A 112 -3.86 -10.29 12.52
CA GLU A 112 -3.81 -11.29 13.59
C GLU A 112 -2.72 -12.35 13.33
N CYS A 113 -2.41 -12.61 12.07
CA CYS A 113 -1.44 -13.62 11.65
C CYS A 113 -0.17 -13.01 11.05
N ILE A 114 0.91 -13.79 11.03
CA ILE A 114 2.20 -13.32 10.50
C ILE A 114 2.11 -13.03 9.00
N GLU A 115 1.35 -13.81 8.23
CA GLU A 115 1.23 -13.59 6.79
C GLU A 115 0.55 -12.26 6.47
N GLY A 116 -0.51 -11.92 7.21
CA GLY A 116 -1.16 -10.62 7.08
C GLY A 116 -0.26 -9.46 7.49
N LYS A 117 0.53 -9.62 8.56
CA LYS A 117 1.51 -8.62 9.00
C LYS A 117 2.59 -8.37 7.94
N ILE A 118 3.12 -9.44 7.33
CA ILE A 118 4.11 -9.37 6.25
C ILE A 118 3.58 -8.57 5.07
N VAL A 119 2.39 -8.93 4.56
CA VAL A 119 1.83 -8.29 3.36
C VAL A 119 1.43 -6.84 3.64
N GLN A 120 0.88 -6.56 4.81
CA GLN A 120 0.54 -5.20 5.22
C GLN A 120 1.79 -4.32 5.36
N ASP A 121 2.90 -4.85 5.89
CA ASP A 121 4.17 -4.13 5.94
C ASP A 121 4.71 -3.88 4.54
N ALA A 122 4.69 -4.89 3.67
CA ALA A 122 5.17 -4.75 2.30
C ALA A 122 4.41 -3.68 1.50
N ASP A 123 3.08 -3.62 1.64
CA ASP A 123 2.25 -2.57 1.03
C ASP A 123 2.60 -1.17 1.60
N ARG A 124 2.65 -1.04 2.93
CA ARG A 124 3.01 0.22 3.59
C ARG A 124 4.41 0.69 3.24
N LEU A 125 5.36 -0.23 3.07
CA LEU A 125 6.73 0.07 2.67
C LEU A 125 6.76 0.67 1.26
N ASP A 126 5.93 0.22 0.32
CA ASP A 126 5.87 0.77 -1.04
C ASP A 126 5.29 2.20 -1.10
N ALA A 127 4.62 2.64 -0.03
CA ALA A 127 4.14 4.01 0.14
C ALA A 127 5.21 4.98 0.68
N ILE A 128 6.39 4.50 1.09
CA ILE A 128 7.47 5.32 1.66
C ILE A 128 8.80 5.17 0.90
N GLY A 129 9.76 6.04 1.20
CA GLY A 129 11.05 6.12 0.51
C GLY A 129 10.93 6.77 -0.87
N ALA A 130 11.90 6.52 -1.76
CA ALA A 130 11.96 7.14 -3.08
C ALA A 130 10.70 6.87 -3.94
N ILE A 131 10.20 5.64 -3.95
CA ILE A 131 8.95 5.27 -4.65
C ILE A 131 7.75 5.98 -4.00
N GLY A 132 7.70 6.02 -2.67
CA GLY A 132 6.67 6.75 -1.93
C GLY A 132 6.61 8.23 -2.30
N ILE A 133 7.76 8.89 -2.41
CA ILE A 133 7.86 10.30 -2.87
C ILE A 133 7.26 10.44 -4.27
N ALA A 134 7.72 9.63 -5.23
CA ALA A 134 7.23 9.69 -6.61
C ALA A 134 5.71 9.49 -6.69
N ARG A 135 5.18 8.44 -6.05
CA ARG A 135 3.74 8.15 -6.02
C ARG A 135 2.94 9.29 -5.38
N THR A 136 3.47 9.89 -4.33
CA THR A 136 2.80 10.99 -3.60
C THR A 136 2.64 12.22 -4.48
N PHE A 137 3.68 12.60 -5.23
CA PHE A 137 3.60 13.72 -6.18
C PHE A 137 2.76 13.41 -7.41
N THR A 138 2.85 12.20 -7.98
CA THR A 138 1.99 11.79 -9.09
C THR A 138 0.52 11.82 -8.72
N TYR A 139 0.15 11.24 -7.56
CA TYR A 139 -1.22 11.24 -7.08
C TYR A 139 -1.71 12.64 -6.69
N GLY A 140 -0.84 13.44 -6.05
CA GLY A 140 -1.13 14.85 -5.75
C GLY A 140 -1.46 15.64 -7.01
N GLY A 141 -0.67 15.47 -8.08
CA GLY A 141 -0.95 16.07 -9.39
C GLY A 141 -2.26 15.60 -10.00
N TYR A 142 -2.56 14.29 -9.97
CA TYR A 142 -3.84 13.75 -10.42
C TYR A 142 -5.04 14.31 -9.64
N LYS A 143 -4.89 14.55 -8.34
CA LYS A 143 -5.91 15.19 -7.48
C LYS A 143 -5.91 16.71 -7.53
N ASN A 144 -5.02 17.32 -8.33
CA ASN A 144 -4.84 18.76 -8.42
C ASN A 144 -4.56 19.41 -7.06
N ASN A 145 -3.84 18.70 -6.18
CA ASN A 145 -3.36 19.25 -4.92
C ASN A 145 -2.12 20.12 -5.17
N PRO A 146 -2.01 21.30 -4.53
CA PRO A 146 -0.76 22.05 -4.54
C PRO A 146 0.39 21.19 -4.02
N ILE A 147 1.58 21.35 -4.62
CA ILE A 147 2.81 20.73 -4.11
C ILE A 147 3.01 21.10 -2.64
N TYR A 148 3.01 22.40 -2.36
CA TYR A 148 3.12 22.97 -1.02
C TYR A 148 2.51 24.36 -1.01
N ASP A 149 1.98 24.77 0.14
CA ASP A 149 1.40 26.07 0.41
C ASP A 149 1.65 26.37 1.90
N PRO A 150 2.44 27.40 2.24
CA PRO A 150 2.76 27.72 3.64
C PRO A 150 1.55 28.19 4.45
N ASP A 151 0.48 28.66 3.80
CA ASP A 151 -0.75 29.10 4.47
C ASP A 151 -1.69 27.91 4.78
N ILE A 152 -1.40 26.73 4.23
CA ILE A 152 -2.13 25.49 4.50
C ILE A 152 -1.37 24.68 5.55
N GLY A 153 -1.87 24.68 6.77
CA GLY A 153 -1.31 23.89 7.88
C GLY A 153 -1.48 22.36 7.71
N ILE A 154 -0.73 21.61 8.52
CA ILE A 154 -0.82 20.15 8.60
C ILE A 154 -2.14 19.77 9.29
N ASN A 155 -2.93 18.90 8.66
CA ASN A 155 -4.17 18.43 9.27
C ASN A 155 -3.93 17.25 10.21
N ASN A 156 -4.66 17.23 11.32
CA ASN A 156 -4.93 16.00 12.07
C ASN A 156 -6.33 15.52 11.70
N TYR A 157 -6.39 14.33 11.12
CA TYR A 157 -7.65 13.71 10.69
C TYR A 157 -8.19 12.81 11.80
N ASN A 158 -9.44 13.04 12.20
CA ASN A 158 -10.13 12.18 13.17
C ASN A 158 -11.16 11.24 12.49
N SER A 159 -11.44 11.45 11.20
CA SER A 159 -12.41 10.63 10.44
C SER A 159 -12.08 10.58 8.94
N LEU A 160 -12.67 9.60 8.24
CA LEU A 160 -12.45 9.39 6.79
C LEU A 160 -13.05 10.52 5.96
N GLU A 161 -14.11 11.14 6.48
CA GLU A 161 -14.76 12.29 5.88
C GLU A 161 -13.86 13.52 5.93
N GLU A 162 -13.15 13.74 7.04
CA GLU A 162 -12.17 14.82 7.13
C GLU A 162 -11.02 14.66 6.14
N VAL A 163 -10.54 13.43 5.92
CA VAL A 163 -9.49 13.14 4.92
C VAL A 163 -9.94 13.53 3.51
N LYS A 164 -11.23 13.40 3.19
CA LYS A 164 -11.77 13.71 1.86
C LYS A 164 -12.07 15.20 1.67
N ASN A 165 -12.47 15.90 2.74
CA ASN A 165 -13.05 17.23 2.65
C ASN A 165 -12.08 18.35 3.05
N LYS A 166 -11.04 18.08 3.85
CA LYS A 166 -10.05 19.11 4.23
C LYS A 166 -9.07 19.32 3.09
N LYS A 167 -8.78 20.59 2.80
CA LYS A 167 -7.68 20.97 1.90
C LYS A 167 -6.35 20.58 2.55
N SER A 168 -5.48 19.98 1.75
CA SER A 168 -4.10 19.66 2.13
C SER A 168 -3.19 19.83 0.91
N THR A 169 -1.89 19.74 1.14
CA THR A 169 -0.86 19.82 0.10
C THR A 169 -0.15 18.47 -0.01
N THR A 170 0.52 18.24 -1.13
CA THR A 170 1.31 17.01 -1.34
C THR A 170 2.42 16.89 -0.29
N ILE A 171 3.09 17.99 0.07
CA ILE A 171 4.10 18.01 1.14
C ILE A 171 3.47 17.75 2.51
N ASN A 172 2.32 18.33 2.84
CA ASN A 172 1.65 18.07 4.11
C ASN A 172 1.30 16.58 4.26
N HIS A 173 0.98 15.87 3.16
CA HIS A 173 0.72 14.43 3.19
C HIS A 173 1.86 13.59 3.80
N PHE A 174 3.12 14.03 3.64
CA PHE A 174 4.26 13.37 4.28
C PHE A 174 4.10 13.36 5.80
N TYR A 175 3.78 14.50 6.39
CA TYR A 175 3.60 14.66 7.83
C TYR A 175 2.27 14.08 8.32
N GLU A 176 1.22 14.21 7.53
CA GLU A 176 -0.11 13.74 7.89
C GLU A 176 -0.15 12.20 7.95
N LYS A 177 0.56 11.51 7.04
CA LYS A 177 0.52 10.06 6.87
C LYS A 177 1.89 9.39 6.76
N LEU A 178 2.69 9.74 5.75
CA LEU A 178 3.81 8.87 5.31
C LEU A 178 4.89 8.68 6.38
N LEU A 179 5.27 9.76 7.05
CA LEU A 179 6.27 9.74 8.13
C LEU A 179 5.79 9.00 9.39
N LYS A 180 4.49 8.74 9.51
CA LYS A 180 3.91 7.94 10.60
C LYS A 180 3.87 6.45 10.29
N LEU A 181 4.19 6.03 9.06
CA LEU A 181 4.07 4.62 8.65
C LEU A 181 5.16 3.75 9.25
N LYS A 182 6.36 4.28 9.53
CA LYS A 182 7.44 3.48 10.13
C LYS A 182 7.06 2.89 11.49
N ASP A 183 6.34 3.66 12.31
CA ASP A 183 5.88 3.24 13.63
C ASP A 183 4.69 2.28 13.58
N LYS A 184 4.09 2.12 12.40
CA LYS A 184 2.97 1.21 12.14
C LYS A 184 3.39 -0.10 11.50
N MET A 185 4.69 -0.34 11.31
CA MET A 185 5.18 -1.62 10.81
C MET A 185 5.01 -2.71 11.88
N ASN A 186 4.62 -3.90 11.43
CA ASN A 186 4.29 -5.02 12.28
C ASN A 186 5.51 -5.91 12.59
N THR A 187 6.28 -6.23 11.56
CA THR A 187 7.39 -7.19 11.55
C THR A 187 8.72 -6.52 11.91
N THR A 188 9.70 -7.31 12.34
CA THR A 188 11.03 -6.80 12.66
C THR A 188 11.74 -6.33 11.40
N GLU A 189 11.67 -7.13 10.33
CA GLU A 189 12.28 -6.77 9.05
C GLU A 189 11.56 -5.58 8.39
N GLY A 190 10.22 -5.51 8.49
CA GLY A 190 9.45 -4.36 8.01
C GLY A 190 9.86 -3.05 8.69
N LYS A 191 10.04 -3.06 10.01
CA LYS A 191 10.56 -1.90 10.77
C LYS A 191 11.96 -1.48 10.31
N ARG A 192 12.86 -2.45 10.10
CA ARG A 192 14.23 -2.19 9.65
C ARG A 192 14.25 -1.47 8.31
N ILE A 193 13.51 -1.99 7.32
CA ILE A 193 13.42 -1.38 5.98
C ILE A 193 12.74 0.00 6.06
N ALA A 194 11.71 0.13 6.90
CA ALA A 194 10.98 1.38 7.04
C ALA A 194 11.84 2.52 7.59
N GLU A 195 12.76 2.24 8.51
CA GLU A 195 13.66 3.28 9.05
C GLU A 195 14.58 3.86 7.96
N GLU A 196 15.13 3.01 7.08
CA GLU A 196 15.96 3.45 5.96
C GLU A 196 15.15 4.33 4.97
N ARG A 197 13.93 3.89 4.63
CA ARG A 197 13.04 4.62 3.72
C ARG A 197 12.52 5.92 4.33
N HIS A 198 12.26 5.93 5.64
CA HIS A 198 11.85 7.12 6.39
C HIS A 198 12.93 8.19 6.36
N LYS A 199 14.18 7.80 6.69
CA LYS A 199 15.33 8.71 6.67
C LYS A 199 15.54 9.35 5.29
N PHE A 200 15.32 8.59 4.22
CA PHE A 200 15.39 9.13 2.86
C PHE A 200 14.34 10.23 2.62
N MET A 201 13.10 10.04 3.10
CA MET A 201 12.04 11.05 2.97
C MET A 201 12.33 12.30 3.81
N GLU A 202 12.87 12.15 5.02
CA GLU A 202 13.30 13.31 5.83
C GLU A 202 14.37 14.12 5.11
N ASN A 203 15.37 13.46 4.51
CA ASN A 203 16.39 14.14 3.71
C ASN A 203 15.79 14.86 2.50
N TYR A 204 14.86 14.22 1.78
CA TYR A 204 14.15 14.84 0.66
C TYR A 204 13.39 16.10 1.10
N LEU A 205 12.64 16.02 2.21
CA LEU A 205 11.88 17.16 2.73
C LEU A 205 12.81 18.30 3.15
N ASN A 206 13.93 17.99 3.82
CA ASN A 206 14.92 18.99 4.19
C ASN A 206 15.45 19.75 2.97
N GLU A 207 15.84 19.03 1.91
CA GLU A 207 16.30 19.65 0.67
C GLU A 207 15.19 20.49 0.02
N PHE A 208 13.98 19.94 -0.08
CA PHE A 208 12.81 20.66 -0.59
C PHE A 208 12.60 22.01 0.12
N PHE A 209 12.70 22.05 1.45
CA PHE A 209 12.52 23.29 2.21
C PHE A 209 13.71 24.26 2.11
N LEU A 210 14.94 23.75 1.90
CA LEU A 210 16.10 24.60 1.60
C LEU A 210 15.92 25.28 0.24
N GLU A 211 15.48 24.54 -0.78
CA GLU A 211 15.18 25.08 -2.11
C GLU A 211 14.00 26.06 -2.06
N TRP A 212 12.91 25.70 -1.37
CA TRP A 212 11.70 26.53 -1.26
C TRP A 212 11.94 27.88 -0.58
N ASN A 213 12.87 27.93 0.38
CA ASN A 213 13.21 29.14 1.13
C ASN A 213 14.49 29.81 0.63
N PHE A 214 15.03 29.36 -0.51
CA PHE A 214 16.26 29.92 -1.06
C PHE A 214 16.11 31.43 -1.28
N ALA A 215 16.94 32.20 -0.57
CA ALA A 215 17.00 33.66 -0.64
C ALA A 215 15.71 34.43 -0.27
N LYS A 216 14.78 33.84 0.49
CA LYS A 216 13.54 34.53 0.92
C LYS A 216 13.76 35.75 1.83
N ASP A 217 14.88 35.77 2.56
CA ASP A 217 15.25 36.86 3.48
C ASP A 217 16.50 37.64 2.99
N LYS A 218 16.76 37.65 1.69
CA LYS A 218 17.82 38.46 1.05
C LYS A 218 17.29 39.70 0.33
#